data_AF-A0A1I7W6X4-F1
#
_entry.id   AF-A0A1I7W6X4-F1
#
_cell.length_a   1.000
_cell.length_b   1.000
_cell.length_c   1.000
_cell.angle_alpha   90.00
_cell.angle_beta   90.00
_cell.angle_gamma   90.00
#
_symmetry.space_group_name_H-M   'P 1'
#
loop_
_entity.id
_entity.type
_entity.pdbx_description
1 polymer ?
#
loop_
_entity_poly.entity_id
_entity_poly.type
_entity_poly.pdbx_seq_one_letter_code
_entity_poly.pdbx_strand_id
1 'polypeptide(L)' 'MTGGAATVEMAVFCFDVISAAVNNQSDPVIPSNIPNDKYPLFVTWKKGPQHRLRGCIGTFANLQ' A
#
# COMPACT_ATOMS: atom_id res chain seq x y z
N MET A 1 3.96 -16.08 15.70
CA MET A 1 4.02 -14.76 15.05
C MET A 1 3.61 -14.91 13.58
N THR A 2 2.35 -15.19 13.30
CA THR A 2 1.82 -15.14 11.92
C THR A 2 1.34 -13.71 11.67
N GLY A 3 2.28 -12.77 11.55
CA GLY A 3 1.95 -11.44 11.03
C GLY A 3 1.44 -11.64 9.61
N GLY A 4 0.20 -11.28 9.33
CA GLY A 4 -0.39 -11.39 7.99
C GLY A 4 0.50 -10.64 7.01
N ALA A 5 1.15 -11.36 6.10
CA ALA A 5 2.02 -10.76 5.11
C ALA A 5 1.17 -9.87 4.18
N ALA A 6 1.69 -8.70 3.84
CA ALA A 6 1.09 -7.88 2.79
C ALA A 6 0.99 -8.70 1.50
N THR A 7 -0.18 -8.71 0.86
CA THR A 7 -0.39 -9.47 -0.38
C THR A 7 -0.06 -8.64 -1.61
N VAL A 8 0.05 -9.29 -2.78
CA VAL A 8 0.26 -8.60 -4.05
C VAL A 8 -0.93 -7.68 -4.35
N GLU A 9 -2.15 -8.12 -4.06
CA GLU A 9 -3.37 -7.34 -4.26
C GLU A 9 -3.38 -6.07 -3.42
N MET A 10 -2.89 -6.13 -2.17
CA MET A 10 -2.72 -4.93 -1.34
C MET A 10 -1.72 -3.95 -1.96
N ALA A 11 -0.62 -4.45 -2.52
CA ALA A 11 0.39 -3.62 -3.18
C ALA A 11 -0.14 -2.98 -4.48
N VAL A 12 -0.93 -3.72 -5.27
CA VAL A 12 -1.63 -3.22 -6.46
C VAL A 12 -2.62 -2.14 -6.07
N PHE A 13 -3.45 -2.37 -5.06
CA PHE A 13 -4.41 -1.37 -4.58
C PHE A 13 -3.71 -0.08 -4.12
N CYS A 14 -2.60 -0.19 -3.37
CA CYS A 14 -1.81 0.99 -2.99
C CYS A 14 -1.26 1.76 -4.21
N PHE A 15 -0.84 1.04 -5.26
CA PHE A 15 -0.38 1.66 -6.49
C PHE A 15 -1.52 2.36 -7.25
N ASP A 16 -2.70 1.72 -7.32
CA ASP A 16 -3.88 2.28 -8.00
C ASP A 16 -4.36 3.56 -7.31
N VAL A 17 -4.34 3.60 -5.97
CA VAL A 17 -4.65 4.83 -5.20
C VAL A 17 -3.68 5.95 -5.56
N ILE A 18 -2.37 5.68 -5.61
CA ILE A 18 -1.38 6.68 -6.01
C ILE A 18 -1.65 7.12 -7.45
N SER A 19 -1.84 6.18 -8.38
CA SER A 19 -2.08 6.45 -9.79
C SER A 19 -3.30 7.35 -10.00
N ALA A 20 -4.42 7.03 -9.34
CA ALA A 20 -5.64 7.83 -9.41
C ALA A 20 -5.39 9.27 -8.92
N ALA A 21 -4.70 9.43 -7.79
CA ALA A 21 -4.37 10.74 -7.23
C ALA A 21 -3.50 11.60 -8.18
N VAL A 22 -2.45 11.04 -8.79
CA VAL A 22 -1.60 11.82 -9.73
C VAL A 22 -2.32 12.16 -11.04
N ASN A 23 -3.30 11.36 -11.44
CA ASN A 23 -4.08 11.56 -12.65
C ASN A 23 -5.39 12.35 -12.42
N ASN A 24 -5.64 12.86 -11.20
CA ASN A 24 -6.88 13.53 -10.80
C ASN A 24 -8.15 12.68 -11.08
N GLN A 25 -8.07 11.38 -10.83
CA GLN A 25 -9.18 10.44 -10.91
C GLN A 25 -9.76 10.15 -9.53
N SER A 26 -10.97 9.58 -9.48
CA SER A 26 -11.56 9.09 -8.24
C SER A 26 -10.79 7.90 -7.69
N ASP A 27 -10.78 7.75 -6.37
CA ASP A 27 -10.16 6.62 -5.69
C ASP A 27 -10.71 5.26 -6.20
N PRO A 28 -9.86 4.23 -6.31
CA PRO A 28 -10.30 2.89 -6.69
C PRO A 28 -11.20 2.26 -5.62
N VAL A 29 -12.09 1.37 -6.06
CA VAL A 29 -12.92 0.57 -5.16
C VAL A 29 -12.03 -0.41 -4.39
N ILE A 30 -12.17 -0.45 -3.06
CA ILE A 30 -11.42 -1.38 -2.20
C ILE A 30 -11.83 -2.83 -2.54
N PRO A 31 -10.89 -3.70 -2.93
CA PRO A 31 -11.17 -5.11 -3.19
C PRO A 31 -11.70 -5.84 -1.94
N SER A 32 -12.73 -6.67 -2.11
CA SER A 32 -13.40 -7.37 -1.00
C SER A 32 -12.51 -8.38 -0.26
N ASN A 33 -11.41 -8.80 -0.86
CA ASN A 33 -10.42 -9.70 -0.28
C ASN A 33 -9.35 -8.98 0.55
N ILE A 34 -9.32 -7.64 0.56
CA ILE A 34 -8.45 -6.88 1.45
C ILE A 34 -9.14 -6.75 2.82
N PRO A 35 -8.58 -7.33 3.90
CA PRO A 35 -9.15 -7.21 5.24
C PRO A 35 -9.10 -5.76 5.72
N ASN A 36 -10.09 -5.37 6.53
CA ASN A 36 -10.18 -4.05 7.16
C ASN A 36 -9.73 -4.08 8.63
N ASP A 37 -8.77 -4.94 8.94
CA ASP A 37 -8.16 -5.05 10.26
C ASP A 37 -7.10 -3.96 10.46
N LYS A 38 -6.91 -3.53 11.71
CA LYS A 38 -5.97 -2.45 12.04
C LYS A 38 -4.55 -2.98 12.22
N TYR A 39 -3.62 -2.48 11.41
CA TYR A 39 -2.20 -2.82 11.50
C TYR A 39 -1.31 -1.58 11.37
N PRO A 40 -0.09 -1.62 11.91
CA PRO A 40 0.96 -0.72 11.46
C PRO A 40 1.27 -1.03 9.99
N LEU A 41 1.29 0.00 9.15
CA LEU A 41 1.37 -0.14 7.70
C LEU A 41 2.40 0.82 7.13
N PHE A 42 3.27 0.31 6.25
CA PHE A 42 4.23 1.08 5.48
C PHE A 42 4.15 0.68 4.01
N VAL A 43 3.99 1.66 3.13
CA VAL A 43 4.00 1.50 1.68
C VAL A 43 5.31 2.05 1.14
N THR A 44 6.12 1.19 0.54
CA THR A 44 7.39 1.58 -0.07
C THR A 44 7.28 1.56 -1.59
N TRP A 45 7.62 2.68 -2.22
CA TRP A 45 7.70 2.81 -3.66
C TRP A 45 9.16 2.85 -4.12
N LYS A 46 9.50 1.98 -5.06
CA LYS A 46 10.82 1.91 -5.70
C LYS A 46 10.67 2.13 -7.20
N LYS A 47 11.60 2.83 -7.83
CA LYS A 47 11.55 3.19 -9.27
C LYS A 47 12.78 2.71 -10.03
N GLY A 48 12.55 2.28 -11.27
CA GLY A 48 13.58 1.96 -12.26
C GLY A 48 14.25 0.60 -12.06
N PRO A 49 15.14 0.19 -12.98
CA PRO A 49 15.79 -1.13 -12.96
C PRO A 49 16.63 -1.37 -11.71
N GLN A 50 17.16 -0.31 -11.10
CA GLN A 50 17.96 -0.38 -9.87
C GLN A 50 17.10 -0.33 -8.60
N HIS A 51 15.77 -0.38 -8.72
CA HIS A 51 14.82 -0.35 -7.60
C HIS A 51 15.12 0.77 -6.57
N ARG A 52 15.46 1.97 -7.05
CA ARG A 52 15.81 3.09 -6.17
C ARG A 52 14.59 3.53 -5.37
N LEU A 53 14.76 3.73 -4.06
CA LEU A 53 13.71 4.24 -3.18
C LEU A 53 13.20 5.59 -3.70
N ARG A 54 11.89 5.68 -3.94
CA ARG A 54 11.21 6.90 -4.37
C ARG A 54 10.35 7.50 -3.25
N GLY A 55 9.89 6.67 -2.31
CA GLY A 55 9.17 7.10 -1.12
C GLY A 55 8.84 5.91 -0.24
N CYS A 56 8.72 6.18 1.06
CA CYS A 56 8.16 5.25 2.03
C CYS A 56 7.26 6.07 2.96
N ILE A 57 5.98 5.72 3.03
CA ILE A 57 4.98 6.42 3.86
C ILE A 57 4.23 5.37 4.65
N GLY A 58 3.92 5.66 5.91
CA GLY A 58 3.25 4.71 6.77
C GLY A 58 2.98 5.26 8.16
N THR A 59 2.46 4.38 9.01
CA THR A 59 2.17 4.66 10.41
C THR A 59 2.57 3.49 11.30
N PHE A 60 3.10 3.81 12.47
CA PHE A 60 3.31 2.84 13.55
C PHE A 60 2.06 2.66 14.43
N ALA A 61 0.94 3.30 14.10
CA ALA A 61 -0.31 3.09 14.84
C ALA A 61 -0.73 1.61 14.80
N ASN A 62 -1.35 1.13 15.90
CA ASN A 62 -1.77 -0.26 16.09
C ASN A 62 -0.60 -1.27 16.18
N LEU A 63 0.63 -0.80 16.41
CA LEU A 63 1.77 -1.64 16.78
C LEU A 63 1.65 -1.97 18.27
N GLN A 64 1.21 -3.19 18.60
CA GLN A 64 1.13 -3.73 19.96
C GLN A 64 2.15 -4.85 20.16
#